data_AF-A0A1Y1SBB7-F1
#
_entry.id   AF-A0A1Y1SBB7-F1
#
_cell.length_a   1.000
_cell.length_b   1.000
_cell.length_c   1.000
_cell.angle_alpha   90.00
_cell.angle_beta   90.00
_cell.angle_gamma   90.00
#
_symmetry.space_group_name_H-M   'P 1'
#
loop_
_entity.id
_entity.type
_entity.pdbx_description
1 polymer ?
#
loop_
_entity_poly.entity_id
_entity_poly.type
_entity_poly.pdbx_seq_one_letter_code
_entity_poly.pdbx_strand_id
1 'polypeptide(L)'
;MLGDVPAQAEADEQVRRLPLDQIQPGRYQPRTEMDEEALQELAASIKSQGVVQPVVVRPLAEDSYELVAGERRWRASRLAGMADIPALVRDLPDQTVLAVGLIENIQREGLNPLDEAQALRRLIDECGLTHEQCAEAVGRSRASVTNLLRLVNLHADVQTLVREGELEMGHARALLGLPVDLQPGAAEKIRAQALNVRQTEALVRQMNAPSAPKAELKTAEIDDRLQIARDRLAERIKAKVVLKPRDEERGSLVIQYTTAAELQAIFERLG
;
A
#
# COMPACT_ATOMS: atom_id res chain seq x y z
N MET A 1 0.21 4.69 43.11
CA MET A 1 -0.70 3.55 43.29
C MET A 1 -1.08 3.05 41.90
N LEU A 2 -0.31 2.11 41.38
CA LEU A 2 -0.55 1.47 40.09
C LEU A 2 -1.42 0.24 40.38
N GLY A 3 -2.64 0.26 39.85
CA GLY A 3 -3.63 -0.79 40.09
C GLY A 3 -3.25 -2.09 39.42
N ASP A 4 -3.45 -3.18 40.16
CA ASP A 4 -3.45 -4.56 39.70
C ASP A 4 -4.19 -4.72 38.38
N VAL A 5 -3.50 -5.25 37.38
CA VAL A 5 -4.13 -5.91 36.25
C VAL A 5 -4.47 -7.32 36.74
N PRO A 6 -5.74 -7.75 36.74
CA PRO A 6 -6.09 -9.07 37.25
C PRO A 6 -5.46 -10.14 36.34
N ALA A 7 -4.61 -10.96 36.93
CA ALA A 7 -4.23 -12.26 36.41
C ALA A 7 -5.50 -13.12 36.32
N GLN A 8 -6.02 -13.35 35.11
CA GLN A 8 -7.13 -14.27 34.91
C GLN A 8 -6.83 -15.24 33.76
N ALA A 9 -6.78 -16.51 34.18
CA ALA A 9 -6.94 -17.76 33.46
C ALA A 9 -5.85 -18.17 32.45
N GLU A 10 -4.82 -18.85 32.96
CA GLU A 10 -4.20 -19.99 32.27
C GLU A 10 -5.27 -21.08 32.08
N ALA A 11 -6.16 -20.92 31.10
CA ALA A 11 -7.04 -22.00 30.67
C ALA A 11 -6.16 -23.04 29.95
N ASP A 12 -5.97 -24.18 30.60
CA ASP A 12 -5.34 -25.42 30.10
C ASP A 12 -5.15 -25.45 28.58
N GLU A 13 -3.91 -25.24 28.10
CA GLU A 13 -3.51 -25.49 26.71
C GLU A 13 -3.40 -27.00 26.44
N GLN A 14 -4.48 -27.74 26.72
CA GLN A 14 -4.53 -29.18 26.51
C GLN A 14 -4.95 -29.47 25.07
N VAL A 15 -4.05 -30.14 24.35
CA VAL A 15 -4.37 -30.77 23.06
C VAL A 15 -5.31 -31.95 23.34
N ARG A 16 -6.54 -31.89 22.83
CA ARG A 16 -7.55 -32.94 22.91
C ARG A 16 -7.86 -33.47 21.53
N ARG A 17 -8.23 -34.74 21.42
CA ARG A 17 -8.72 -35.32 20.16
C ARG A 17 -10.24 -35.13 20.14
N LEU A 18 -10.73 -34.36 19.18
CA LEU A 18 -12.14 -34.04 19.05
C LEU A 18 -12.72 -34.72 17.80
N PRO A 19 -13.93 -35.31 17.88
CA PRO A 19 -14.65 -35.79 16.71
C PRO A 19 -14.83 -34.67 15.69
N LEU A 20 -14.62 -34.97 14.41
CA LEU A 20 -14.75 -33.97 13.35
C LEU A 20 -16.17 -33.40 13.25
N ASP A 21 -17.19 -34.16 13.65
CA ASP A 21 -18.59 -33.77 13.59
C ASP A 21 -19.00 -32.81 14.71
N GLN A 22 -18.18 -32.67 15.75
CA GLN A 22 -18.36 -31.69 16.81
C GLN A 22 -17.75 -30.32 16.46
N ILE A 23 -16.96 -30.24 15.38
CA ILE A 23 -16.26 -29.02 14.96
C ILE A 23 -17.00 -28.41 13.76
N GLN A 24 -17.47 -27.18 13.93
CA GLN A 24 -18.06 -26.39 12.85
C GLN A 24 -17.06 -25.35 12.31
N PRO A 25 -17.13 -25.03 11.00
CA PRO A 25 -16.27 -24.01 10.40
C PRO A 25 -16.57 -22.63 11.00
N GLY A 26 -15.52 -21.82 11.16
CA GLY A 26 -15.64 -20.47 11.70
C GLY A 26 -16.44 -19.53 10.81
N ARG A 27 -17.20 -18.62 11.41
CA ARG A 27 -18.13 -17.70 10.70
C ARG A 27 -17.44 -16.69 9.77
N TYR A 28 -16.12 -16.52 9.88
CA TYR A 28 -15.34 -15.44 9.25
C TYR A 28 -14.22 -15.92 8.32
N GLN A 29 -14.43 -16.98 7.55
CA GLN A 29 -13.41 -17.50 6.63
C GLN A 29 -13.88 -17.47 5.17
N PRO A 30 -13.65 -16.37 4.44
CA PRO A 30 -13.99 -16.26 3.03
C PRO A 30 -12.96 -17.04 2.22
N ARG A 31 -13.15 -18.34 2.06
CA ARG A 31 -12.43 -19.11 1.04
C ARG A 31 -13.36 -19.40 -0.10
N THR A 32 -13.23 -18.58 -1.14
CA THR A 32 -13.97 -18.78 -2.39
C THR A 32 -13.24 -19.73 -3.33
N GLU A 33 -11.92 -19.88 -3.24
CA GLU A 33 -11.17 -20.84 -4.07
C GLU A 33 -10.04 -21.46 -3.25
N MET A 34 -10.21 -22.72 -2.83
CA MET A 34 -9.11 -23.55 -2.37
C MET A 34 -8.64 -24.38 -3.54
N ASP A 35 -7.32 -24.44 -3.73
CA ASP A 35 -6.70 -25.39 -4.64
C ASP A 35 -7.01 -26.82 -4.18
N GLU A 36 -7.88 -27.50 -4.94
CA GLU A 36 -8.38 -28.84 -4.68
C GLU A 36 -7.23 -29.87 -4.70
N GLU A 37 -6.21 -29.65 -5.54
CA GLU A 37 -5.08 -30.56 -5.72
C GLU A 37 -4.19 -30.54 -4.48
N ALA A 38 -3.82 -29.35 -4.00
CA ALA A 38 -3.06 -29.17 -2.76
C ALA A 38 -3.83 -29.63 -1.50
N LEU A 39 -5.17 -29.70 -1.56
CA LEU A 39 -5.97 -30.25 -0.47
C LEU A 39 -5.96 -31.78 -0.47
N GLN A 40 -6.01 -32.42 -1.65
CA GLN A 40 -5.92 -33.87 -1.78
C GLN A 40 -4.55 -34.41 -1.35
N GLU A 41 -3.45 -33.73 -1.72
CA GLU A 41 -2.11 -34.10 -1.24
C GLU A 41 -2.01 -34.06 0.29
N LEU A 42 -2.56 -33.01 0.91
CA LEU A 42 -2.58 -32.89 2.36
C LEU A 42 -3.43 -34.00 3.00
N ALA A 43 -4.57 -34.35 2.41
CA ALA A 43 -5.40 -35.45 2.89
C ALA A 43 -4.68 -36.81 2.81
N ALA A 44 -3.96 -37.08 1.71
CA ALA A 44 -3.15 -38.28 1.56
C ALA A 44 -2.04 -38.35 2.64
N SER A 45 -1.36 -37.22 2.88
CA SER A 45 -0.36 -37.11 3.94
C SER A 45 -0.96 -37.37 5.34
N ILE A 46 -2.07 -36.71 5.67
CA ILE A 46 -2.78 -36.89 6.95
C ILE A 46 -3.24 -38.34 7.15
N LYS A 47 -3.69 -39.01 6.09
CA LYS A 47 -4.09 -40.42 6.17
C LYS A 47 -2.92 -41.34 6.55
N SER A 48 -1.70 -40.99 6.15
CA SER A 48 -0.50 -41.80 6.39
C SER A 48 0.21 -41.49 7.71
N GLN A 49 0.25 -40.23 8.12
CA GLN A 49 1.05 -39.75 9.27
C GLN A 49 0.20 -39.14 10.40
N GLY A 50 -1.11 -39.00 10.19
CA GLY A 50 -1.98 -38.24 11.08
C GLY A 50 -1.75 -36.72 10.95
N VAL A 51 -2.45 -35.97 11.79
CA VAL A 51 -2.32 -34.52 11.83
C VAL A 51 -1.21 -34.14 12.81
N VAL A 52 -0.12 -33.58 12.29
CA VAL A 52 1.08 -33.23 13.08
C VAL A 52 0.85 -31.99 13.94
N GLN A 53 0.23 -30.94 13.39
CA GLN A 53 -0.09 -29.72 14.14
C GLN A 53 -1.58 -29.69 14.51
N PRO A 54 -1.92 -29.50 15.80
CA PRO A 54 -3.31 -29.43 16.23
C PRO A 54 -4.03 -28.20 15.66
N VAL A 55 -5.32 -28.34 15.38
CA VAL A 55 -6.19 -27.22 15.00
C VAL A 55 -6.55 -26.39 16.25
N VAL A 56 -6.90 -25.12 16.09
CA VAL A 56 -7.35 -24.29 17.23
C VAL A 56 -8.85 -24.19 17.17
N VAL A 57 -9.52 -24.54 18.27
CA VAL A 57 -10.97 -24.47 18.40
C VAL A 57 -11.36 -23.75 19.67
N ARG A 58 -12.58 -23.22 19.70
CA ARG A 58 -13.21 -22.71 20.92
C ARG A 58 -14.51 -23.45 21.24
N PRO A 59 -14.87 -23.62 22.52
CA PRO A 59 -16.17 -24.18 22.88
C PRO A 59 -17.30 -23.19 22.52
N LEU A 60 -18.42 -23.70 22.01
CA LEU A 60 -19.65 -22.94 21.78
C LEU A 60 -20.77 -23.37 22.72
N ALA A 61 -20.94 -24.68 22.86
CA ALA A 61 -21.91 -25.33 23.73
C ALA A 61 -21.33 -26.68 24.18
N GLU A 62 -22.09 -27.43 24.98
CA GLU A 62 -21.72 -28.79 25.35
C GLU A 62 -21.45 -29.64 24.09
N ASP A 63 -20.26 -30.23 23.99
CA ASP A 63 -19.78 -31.02 22.85
C ASP A 63 -19.84 -30.34 21.46
N SER A 64 -19.81 -29.00 21.41
CA SER A 64 -19.78 -28.24 20.15
C SER A 64 -18.67 -27.19 20.14
N TYR A 65 -17.88 -27.18 19.06
CA TYR A 65 -16.68 -26.37 18.92
C TYR A 65 -16.67 -25.57 17.62
N GLU A 66 -16.23 -24.32 17.67
CA GLU A 66 -15.96 -23.51 16.48
C GLU A 66 -14.48 -23.60 16.11
N LEU A 67 -14.20 -23.83 14.82
CA LEU A 67 -12.86 -23.77 14.29
C LEU A 67 -12.37 -22.31 14.20
N VAL A 68 -11.34 -21.99 14.99
CA VAL A 68 -10.68 -20.68 14.99
C VAL A 68 -9.58 -20.64 13.93
N ALA A 69 -8.75 -21.69 13.86
CA ALA A 69 -7.63 -21.77 12.91
C ALA A 69 -7.37 -23.20 12.45
N GLY A 70 -6.90 -23.36 11.21
CA GLY A 70 -6.51 -24.66 10.66
C GLY A 70 -7.53 -25.31 9.71
N GLU A 71 -8.36 -24.52 9.02
CA GLU A 71 -9.39 -24.99 8.07
C GLU A 71 -8.88 -26.00 7.03
N ARG A 72 -7.67 -25.81 6.50
CA ARG A 72 -7.06 -26.78 5.56
C ARG A 72 -6.92 -28.17 6.20
N ARG A 73 -6.47 -28.22 7.45
CA ARG A 73 -6.23 -29.48 8.19
C ARG A 73 -7.54 -30.13 8.60
N TRP A 74 -8.54 -29.35 8.99
CA TRP A 74 -9.88 -29.88 9.28
C TRP A 74 -10.55 -30.48 8.03
N ARG A 75 -10.54 -29.76 6.90
CA ARG A 75 -11.07 -30.27 5.62
C ARG A 75 -10.30 -31.49 5.11
N ALA A 76 -8.97 -31.43 5.12
CA ALA A 76 -8.15 -32.55 4.69
C ALA A 76 -8.33 -33.78 5.59
N SER A 77 -8.53 -33.61 6.90
CA SER A 77 -8.88 -34.72 7.81
C SER A 77 -10.24 -35.35 7.49
N ARG A 78 -11.24 -34.53 7.12
CA ARG A 78 -12.54 -35.04 6.64
C ARG A 78 -12.39 -35.82 5.34
N LEU A 79 -11.63 -35.30 4.38
CA LEU A 79 -11.33 -35.99 3.11
C LEU A 79 -10.54 -37.28 3.30
N ALA A 80 -9.61 -37.30 4.28
CA ALA A 80 -8.84 -38.47 4.64
C ALA A 80 -9.68 -39.57 5.34
N GLY A 81 -10.92 -39.25 5.76
CA GLY A 81 -11.82 -40.17 6.47
C GLY A 81 -11.45 -40.37 7.94
N MET A 82 -10.80 -39.38 8.56
CA MET A 82 -10.46 -39.43 10.00
C MET A 82 -11.74 -39.32 10.84
N ALA A 83 -11.80 -40.01 11.98
CA ALA A 83 -12.93 -39.86 12.92
C ALA A 83 -12.76 -38.61 13.82
N ASP A 84 -11.52 -38.33 14.20
CA ASP A 84 -11.14 -37.30 15.16
C ASP A 84 -9.87 -36.55 14.72
N ILE A 85 -9.71 -35.33 15.22
CA ILE A 85 -8.57 -34.47 14.93
C ILE A 85 -7.98 -33.92 16.23
N PRO A 86 -6.63 -33.87 16.37
CA PRO A 86 -6.02 -33.16 17.50
C PRO A 86 -6.35 -31.67 17.41
N ALA A 87 -6.90 -31.13 18.49
CA ALA A 87 -7.36 -29.77 18.61
C ALA A 87 -6.94 -29.18 19.95
N LEU A 88 -6.48 -27.93 19.91
CA LEU A 88 -6.23 -27.12 21.08
C LEU A 88 -7.51 -26.34 21.40
N VAL A 89 -8.14 -26.65 22.54
CA VAL A 89 -9.36 -25.97 22.98
C VAL A 89 -8.97 -24.72 23.74
N ARG A 90 -9.32 -23.55 23.21
CA ARG A 90 -9.11 -22.27 23.90
C ARG A 90 -10.45 -21.58 24.10
N ASP A 91 -10.72 -21.17 25.33
CA ASP A 91 -11.85 -20.30 25.61
C ASP A 91 -11.48 -18.87 25.18
N LEU A 92 -11.96 -18.49 23.98
CA LEU A 92 -11.65 -17.21 23.36
C LEU A 92 -12.95 -16.44 23.12
N PRO A 93 -13.05 -15.18 23.59
CA PRO A 93 -14.18 -14.34 23.26
C PRO A 93 -14.23 -14.08 21.74
N ASP A 94 -15.43 -13.80 21.22
CA ASP A 94 -15.68 -13.58 19.78
C ASP A 94 -14.68 -12.62 19.13
N GLN A 95 -14.36 -11.52 19.82
CA GLN A 95 -13.42 -10.51 19.35
C GLN A 95 -12.01 -11.06 19.16
N THR A 96 -11.55 -11.94 20.06
CA THR A 96 -10.22 -12.56 19.97
C THR A 96 -10.16 -13.59 18.86
N VAL A 97 -11.23 -14.37 18.65
CA VAL A 97 -11.33 -15.31 17.52
C VAL A 97 -11.27 -14.58 16.18
N LEU A 98 -12.04 -13.50 16.06
CA LEU A 98 -12.01 -12.63 14.89
C LEU A 98 -10.60 -12.04 14.66
N ALA A 99 -9.96 -11.55 15.72
CA ALA A 99 -8.62 -10.98 15.63
C ALA A 99 -7.60 -12.01 15.13
N VAL A 100 -7.60 -13.23 15.67
CA VAL A 100 -6.69 -14.31 15.24
C VAL A 100 -6.88 -14.65 13.77
N GLY A 101 -8.14 -14.77 13.31
CA GLY A 101 -8.43 -15.05 11.90
C GLY A 101 -7.98 -13.93 10.96
N LEU A 102 -8.20 -12.67 11.35
CA LEU A 102 -7.75 -11.51 10.58
C LEU A 102 -6.23 -11.40 10.52
N ILE A 103 -5.53 -11.65 11.63
CA ILE A 103 -4.06 -11.63 11.70
C ILE A 103 -3.45 -12.71 10.81
N GLU A 104 -3.96 -13.95 10.87
CA GLU A 104 -3.51 -15.03 9.98
C GLU A 104 -3.69 -14.63 8.51
N ASN A 105 -4.84 -14.02 8.18
CA ASN A 105 -5.11 -13.59 6.81
C ASN A 105 -4.16 -12.48 6.35
N ILE A 106 -3.84 -11.51 7.22
CA ILE A 106 -2.88 -10.42 6.92
C ILE A 106 -1.46 -10.95 6.73
N GLN A 107 -1.05 -11.97 7.49
CA GLN A 107 0.29 -12.56 7.42
C GLN A 107 0.53 -13.41 6.17
N ARG A 108 -0.46 -13.54 5.27
CA ARG A 108 -0.29 -14.25 3.99
C ARG A 108 0.56 -13.45 3.01
N GLU A 109 1.43 -14.17 2.31
CA GLU A 109 2.21 -13.59 1.22
C GLU A 109 1.30 -13.18 0.05
N GLY A 110 1.57 -12.01 -0.52
CA GLY A 110 0.88 -11.53 -1.73
C GLY A 110 -0.41 -10.75 -1.52
N LEU A 111 -0.76 -10.34 -0.28
CA LEU A 111 -1.91 -9.45 -0.07
C LEU A 111 -1.69 -8.08 -0.74
N ASN A 112 -2.72 -7.56 -1.40
CA ASN A 112 -2.68 -6.19 -1.92
C ASN A 112 -2.63 -5.18 -0.76
N PRO A 113 -1.85 -4.08 -0.85
CA PRO A 113 -1.78 -3.07 0.21
C PRO A 113 -3.14 -2.51 0.68
N LEU A 114 -4.15 -2.44 -0.21
CA LEU A 114 -5.49 -2.00 0.16
C LEU A 114 -6.27 -3.04 0.94
N ASP A 115 -6.15 -4.32 0.56
CA ASP A 115 -6.80 -5.40 1.28
C ASP A 115 -6.17 -5.55 2.68
N GLU A 116 -4.86 -5.32 2.77
CA GLU A 116 -4.15 -5.29 4.05
C GLU A 116 -4.66 -4.12 4.91
N ALA A 117 -4.80 -2.93 4.32
CA ALA A 117 -5.33 -1.77 5.02
C ALA A 117 -6.77 -1.98 5.51
N GLN A 118 -7.63 -2.63 4.72
CA GLN A 118 -8.99 -2.99 5.12
C GLN A 118 -9.00 -4.00 6.27
N ALA A 119 -8.17 -5.04 6.20
CA ALA A 119 -8.07 -6.02 7.29
C ALA A 119 -7.56 -5.40 8.59
N LEU A 120 -6.57 -4.50 8.52
CA LEU A 120 -6.10 -3.72 9.66
C LEU A 120 -7.20 -2.83 10.24
N ARG A 121 -8.04 -2.22 9.38
CA ARG A 121 -9.17 -1.40 9.82
C ARG A 121 -10.20 -2.23 10.60
N ARG A 122 -10.50 -3.44 10.13
CA ARG A 122 -11.39 -4.38 10.82
C ARG A 122 -10.84 -4.80 12.18
N LEU A 123 -9.53 -5.04 12.31
CA LEU A 123 -8.91 -5.32 13.62
C LEU A 123 -9.11 -4.18 14.62
N ILE A 124 -9.08 -2.92 14.17
CA ILE A 124 -9.29 -1.77 15.04
C ILE A 124 -10.78 -1.62 15.39
N ASP A 125 -11.64 -1.62 14.38
CA ASP A 125 -13.05 -1.29 14.54
C ASP A 125 -13.87 -2.45 15.15
N GLU A 126 -13.60 -3.70 14.76
CA GLU A 126 -14.38 -4.88 15.20
C GLU A 126 -13.78 -5.55 16.45
N CYS A 127 -12.45 -5.53 16.62
CA CYS A 127 -11.78 -6.15 17.76
C CYS A 127 -11.32 -5.12 18.81
N GLY A 128 -11.47 -3.82 18.56
CA GLY A 128 -11.14 -2.77 19.52
C GLY A 128 -9.64 -2.58 19.77
N LEU A 129 -8.77 -3.08 18.88
CA LEU A 129 -7.32 -2.94 19.04
C LEU A 129 -6.89 -1.49 18.78
N THR A 130 -5.91 -1.03 19.55
CA THR A 130 -5.19 0.21 19.22
C THR A 130 -4.25 0.02 18.04
N HIS A 131 -3.83 1.11 17.40
CA HIS A 131 -2.83 1.04 16.32
C HIS A 131 -1.52 0.37 16.76
N GLU A 132 -1.15 0.50 18.04
CA GLU A 132 0.06 -0.10 18.60
C GLU A 132 -0.09 -1.61 18.78
N GLN A 133 -1.20 -2.06 19.37
CA GLN A 133 -1.53 -3.48 19.51
C GLN A 133 -1.68 -4.17 18.16
N CYS A 134 -2.32 -3.52 17.18
CA CYS A 134 -2.39 -4.04 15.81
C CYS A 134 -0.99 -4.23 15.22
N ALA A 135 -0.10 -3.24 15.38
CA ALA A 135 1.25 -3.29 14.84
C ALA A 135 2.08 -4.42 15.44
N GLU A 136 1.99 -4.61 16.76
CA GLU A 136 2.62 -5.72 17.46
C GLU A 136 2.08 -7.07 16.97
N ALA A 137 0.76 -7.21 16.88
CA ALA A 137 0.10 -8.44 16.45
C ALA A 137 0.45 -8.87 15.02
N VAL A 138 0.62 -7.92 14.09
CA VAL A 138 1.03 -8.21 12.71
C VAL A 138 2.54 -8.18 12.48
N GLY A 139 3.35 -7.92 13.52
CA GLY A 139 4.81 -7.88 13.43
C GLY A 139 5.36 -6.71 12.60
N ARG A 140 4.69 -5.55 12.60
CA ARG A 140 5.10 -4.35 11.85
C ARG A 140 5.28 -3.14 12.75
N SER A 141 5.88 -2.07 12.23
CA SER A 141 5.97 -0.81 12.97
C SER A 141 4.61 -0.10 13.00
N ARG A 142 4.33 0.61 14.10
CA ARG A 142 3.14 1.47 14.23
C ARG A 142 2.99 2.47 13.08
N ALA A 143 4.13 3.00 12.59
CA ALA A 143 4.16 3.90 11.44
C ALA A 143 3.72 3.21 10.14
N SER A 144 4.13 1.94 9.93
CA SER A 144 3.72 1.15 8.77
C SER A 144 2.20 0.90 8.77
N VAL A 145 1.65 0.46 9.90
CA VAL A 145 0.20 0.26 10.08
C VAL A 145 -0.57 1.56 9.82
N THR A 146 -0.11 2.68 10.39
CA THR A 146 -0.75 3.98 10.17
C THR A 146 -0.72 4.39 8.69
N ASN A 147 0.38 4.13 7.98
CA ASN A 147 0.46 4.45 6.55
C ASN A 147 -0.48 3.60 5.71
N LEU A 148 -0.63 2.31 6.01
CA LEU A 148 -1.57 1.42 5.32
C LEU A 148 -3.01 1.86 5.57
N LEU A 149 -3.39 2.08 6.83
CA LEU A 149 -4.75 2.50 7.20
C LEU A 149 -5.20 3.78 6.48
N ARG A 150 -4.26 4.70 6.18
CA ARG A 150 -4.59 5.91 5.44
C ARG A 150 -5.02 5.64 4.00
N LEU A 151 -4.57 4.54 3.38
CA LEU A 151 -4.92 4.19 2.01
C LEU A 151 -6.42 3.92 1.82
N VAL A 152 -7.12 3.50 2.89
CA VAL A 152 -8.58 3.30 2.87
C VAL A 152 -9.33 4.60 2.58
N ASN A 153 -8.71 5.75 2.84
CA ASN A 153 -9.29 7.07 2.61
C ASN A 153 -9.02 7.63 1.20
N LEU A 154 -8.40 6.86 0.31
CA LEU A 154 -8.23 7.26 -1.09
C LEU A 154 -9.57 7.25 -1.82
N HIS A 155 -9.68 8.08 -2.86
CA HIS A 155 -10.80 8.02 -3.80
C HIS A 155 -10.93 6.62 -4.42
N ALA A 156 -12.17 6.16 -4.64
CA ALA A 156 -12.47 4.82 -5.15
C ALA A 156 -11.69 4.47 -6.43
N ASP A 157 -11.66 5.37 -7.42
CA ASP A 157 -10.89 5.17 -8.66
C ASP A 157 -9.39 4.94 -8.41
N VAL A 158 -8.79 5.67 -7.47
CA VAL A 158 -7.37 5.48 -7.11
C VAL A 158 -7.16 4.15 -6.41
N GLN A 159 -8.12 3.73 -5.57
CA GLN A 159 -8.07 2.40 -4.95
C GLN A 159 -8.09 1.29 -6.01
N THR A 160 -8.91 1.43 -7.05
CA THR A 160 -8.96 0.48 -8.17
C THR A 160 -7.60 0.37 -8.87
N LEU A 161 -6.98 1.50 -9.22
CA LEU A 161 -5.66 1.53 -9.87
C LEU A 161 -4.55 0.88 -9.03
N VAL A 162 -4.59 1.05 -7.71
CA VAL A 162 -3.64 0.39 -6.80
C VAL A 162 -3.93 -1.12 -6.68
N ARG A 163 -5.20 -1.52 -6.75
CA ARG A 163 -5.59 -2.94 -6.73
C ARG A 163 -5.14 -3.67 -7.98
N GLU A 164 -5.25 -3.03 -9.13
CA GLU A 164 -4.82 -3.52 -10.44
C GLU A 164 -3.29 -3.49 -10.63
N GLY A 165 -2.56 -2.83 -9.71
CA GLY A 165 -1.10 -2.71 -9.78
C GLY A 165 -0.60 -1.62 -10.73
N GLU A 166 -1.49 -0.81 -11.32
CA GLU A 166 -1.12 0.34 -12.14
C GLU A 166 -0.44 1.45 -11.30
N LEU A 167 -0.75 1.50 -10.00
CA LEU A 167 -0.10 2.40 -9.05
C LEU A 167 0.48 1.64 -7.86
N GLU A 168 1.78 1.82 -7.64
CA GLU A 168 2.45 1.36 -6.42
C GLU A 168 1.98 2.10 -5.15
N MET A 169 2.20 1.46 -3.99
CA MET A 169 1.87 2.01 -2.67
C MET A 169 2.50 3.38 -2.40
N GLY A 170 3.69 3.64 -2.96
CA GLY A 170 4.34 4.96 -2.90
C GLY A 170 3.54 6.07 -3.59
N HIS A 171 2.99 5.79 -4.78
CA HIS A 171 2.12 6.73 -5.49
C HIS A 171 0.83 6.99 -4.72
N ALA A 172 0.21 5.92 -4.22
CA ALA A 172 -1.00 5.98 -3.42
C ALA A 172 -0.81 6.87 -2.16
N ARG A 173 0.34 6.73 -1.49
CA ARG A 173 0.69 7.56 -0.32
C ARG A 173 0.86 9.04 -0.66
N ALA A 174 1.46 9.35 -1.80
CA ALA A 174 1.62 10.73 -2.23
C ALA A 174 0.26 11.36 -2.53
N LEU A 175 -0.64 10.63 -3.21
CA LEU A 175 -2.00 11.10 -3.55
C LEU A 175 -2.86 11.43 -2.33
N LEU A 176 -2.63 10.79 -1.17
CA LEU A 176 -3.29 11.15 0.10
C LEU A 176 -3.00 12.58 0.57
N GLY A 177 -1.98 13.24 0.01
CA GLY A 177 -1.75 14.65 0.26
C GLY A 177 -2.81 15.55 -0.38
N LEU A 178 -3.49 15.10 -1.44
CA LEU A 178 -4.49 15.89 -2.16
C LEU A 178 -5.90 15.71 -1.58
N PRO A 179 -6.77 16.74 -1.69
CA PRO A 179 -8.21 16.59 -1.51
C PRO A 179 -8.76 15.45 -2.37
N VAL A 180 -9.71 14.69 -1.82
CA VAL A 180 -10.27 13.47 -2.44
C VAL A 180 -10.74 13.70 -3.88
N ASP A 181 -11.35 14.85 -4.16
CA ASP A 181 -11.88 15.20 -5.49
C ASP A 181 -10.79 15.38 -6.57
N LEU A 182 -9.56 15.73 -6.16
CA LEU A 182 -8.44 15.96 -7.08
C LEU A 182 -7.60 14.69 -7.32
N GLN A 183 -7.77 13.66 -6.49
CA GLN A 183 -6.97 12.44 -6.56
C GLN A 183 -7.13 11.68 -7.88
N PRO A 184 -8.34 11.47 -8.46
CA PRO A 184 -8.49 10.75 -9.73
C PRO A 184 -7.75 11.42 -10.88
N GLY A 185 -7.87 12.74 -11.01
CA GLY A 185 -7.19 13.51 -12.05
C GLY A 185 -5.66 13.49 -11.92
N ALA A 186 -5.14 13.43 -10.68
CA ALA A 186 -3.70 13.26 -10.44
C ALA A 186 -3.23 11.82 -10.74
N ALA A 187 -4.01 10.82 -10.34
CA ALA A 187 -3.73 9.40 -10.61
C ALA A 187 -3.65 9.11 -12.11
N GLU A 188 -4.57 9.65 -12.89
CA GLU A 188 -4.55 9.53 -14.36
C GLU A 188 -3.29 10.13 -14.98
N LYS A 189 -2.82 11.29 -14.49
CA LYS A 189 -1.58 11.89 -14.96
C LYS A 189 -0.36 11.04 -14.61
N ILE A 190 -0.31 10.48 -13.41
CA ILE A 190 0.77 9.59 -12.95
C ILE A 190 0.84 8.37 -13.86
N ARG A 191 -0.32 7.75 -14.14
CA ARG A 191 -0.43 6.61 -15.04
C ARG A 191 -0.01 6.95 -16.46
N ALA A 192 -0.60 7.98 -17.06
CA ALA A 192 -0.38 8.34 -18.46
C ALA A 192 1.09 8.74 -18.74
N GLN A 193 1.77 9.31 -17.75
CA GLN A 193 3.16 9.76 -17.86
C GLN A 193 4.16 8.78 -17.23
N ALA A 194 3.69 7.65 -16.70
CA ALA A 194 4.48 6.65 -15.97
C ALA A 194 5.43 7.30 -14.94
N LEU A 195 4.90 8.22 -14.13
CA LEU A 195 5.69 8.97 -13.16
C LEU A 195 6.19 8.03 -12.05
N ASN A 196 7.40 8.26 -11.58
CA ASN A 196 7.90 7.61 -10.37
C ASN A 196 7.38 8.29 -9.10
N VAL A 197 7.62 7.67 -7.94
CA VAL A 197 7.15 8.16 -6.63
C VAL A 197 7.62 9.59 -6.34
N ARG A 198 8.89 9.93 -6.66
CA ARG A 198 9.41 11.29 -6.41
C ARG A 198 8.75 12.33 -7.31
N GLN A 199 8.53 12.01 -8.58
CA GLN A 199 7.81 12.87 -9.52
C GLN A 199 6.35 13.04 -9.09
N THR A 200 5.75 11.99 -8.55
CA THR A 200 4.39 12.02 -8.00
C THR A 200 4.29 12.94 -6.78
N GLU A 201 5.23 12.85 -5.84
CA GLU A 201 5.31 13.77 -4.71
C GLU A 201 5.46 15.23 -5.16
N ALA A 202 6.26 15.48 -6.20
CA ALA A 202 6.42 16.80 -6.79
C ALA A 202 5.12 17.31 -7.43
N LEU A 203 4.41 16.47 -8.17
CA LEU A 203 3.10 16.78 -8.77
C LEU A 203 2.07 17.13 -7.69
N VAL A 204 1.97 16.31 -6.64
CA VAL A 204 1.06 16.54 -5.51
C VAL A 204 1.38 17.87 -4.83
N ARG A 205 2.67 18.15 -4.58
CA ARG A 205 3.12 19.42 -4.00
C ARG A 205 2.76 20.62 -4.88
N GLN A 206 2.86 20.49 -6.20
CA GLN A 206 2.48 21.53 -7.15
C GLN A 206 0.96 21.79 -7.15
N MET A 207 0.15 20.74 -7.03
CA MET A 207 -1.31 20.83 -7.00
C MET A 207 -1.87 21.35 -5.66
N ASN A 208 -1.16 21.07 -4.55
CA ASN A 208 -1.52 21.56 -3.21
C ASN A 208 -0.96 22.94 -2.87
N ALA A 209 0.04 23.42 -3.60
CA ALA A 209 0.42 24.81 -3.49
C ALA A 209 -0.86 25.61 -3.77
N PRO A 210 -1.30 26.53 -2.88
CA PRO A 210 -2.24 27.55 -3.34
C PRO A 210 -1.64 28.13 -4.62
N SER A 211 -2.45 28.57 -5.58
CA SER A 211 -1.92 29.43 -6.64
C SER A 211 -1.34 30.68 -5.99
N ALA A 212 -0.14 30.57 -5.42
CA ALA A 212 0.85 31.59 -5.57
C ALA A 212 0.91 31.81 -7.08
N PRO A 213 0.81 33.07 -7.54
CA PRO A 213 1.12 33.35 -8.92
C PRO A 213 2.46 32.67 -9.22
N LYS A 214 2.68 32.28 -10.49
CA LYS A 214 4.04 32.14 -11.02
C LYS A 214 4.91 33.13 -10.27
N ALA A 215 6.03 32.69 -9.70
CA ALA A 215 7.00 33.59 -9.11
C ALA A 215 7.58 34.50 -10.21
N GLU A 216 6.77 35.44 -10.68
CA GLU A 216 7.13 36.73 -11.22
C GLU A 216 7.36 37.57 -9.98
N LEU A 217 8.61 37.70 -9.55
CA LEU A 217 9.10 38.81 -8.73
C LEU A 217 10.63 38.70 -8.75
N LYS A 218 11.25 39.66 -9.45
CA LYS A 218 12.69 39.87 -9.78
C LYS A 218 13.20 39.45 -11.16
N THR A 219 12.44 38.73 -11.98
CA THR A 219 12.88 38.45 -13.35
C THR A 219 12.68 39.66 -14.28
N ALA A 220 11.64 40.50 -14.10
CA ALA A 220 11.30 41.56 -15.06
C ALA A 220 12.40 42.63 -15.28
N GLU A 221 13.05 43.15 -14.23
CA GLU A 221 14.12 44.17 -14.39
C GLU A 221 15.44 43.58 -14.94
N ILE A 222 15.73 42.31 -14.64
CA ILE A 222 16.91 41.59 -15.17
C ILE A 222 16.63 41.17 -16.63
N ASP A 223 15.41 40.75 -16.94
CA ASP A 223 14.97 40.34 -18.28
C ASP A 223 14.99 41.53 -19.24
N ASP A 224 14.55 42.73 -18.85
CA ASP A 224 14.65 43.93 -19.70
C ASP A 224 16.10 44.26 -20.09
N ARG A 225 17.05 44.21 -19.14
CA ARG A 225 18.48 44.44 -19.44
C ARG A 225 19.06 43.35 -20.34
N LEU A 226 18.71 42.09 -20.09
CA LEU A 226 19.16 40.97 -20.90
C LEU A 226 18.54 40.99 -22.31
N GLN A 227 17.28 41.41 -22.44
CA GLN A 227 16.59 41.59 -23.71
C GLN A 227 17.19 42.74 -24.52
N ILE A 228 17.51 43.89 -23.89
CA ILE A 228 18.23 44.98 -24.55
C ILE A 228 19.62 44.51 -25.03
N ALA A 229 20.34 43.72 -24.23
CA ALA A 229 21.63 43.16 -24.61
C ALA A 229 21.50 42.14 -25.77
N ARG A 230 20.45 41.31 -25.76
CA ARG A 230 20.11 40.40 -26.86
C ARG A 230 19.83 41.15 -28.14
N ASP A 231 19.03 42.21 -28.08
CA ASP A 231 18.60 42.97 -29.26
C ASP A 231 19.78 43.69 -29.92
N ARG A 232 20.65 44.31 -29.10
CA ARG A 232 21.90 44.89 -29.60
C ARG A 232 22.81 43.85 -30.24
N LEU A 233 22.91 42.66 -29.65
CA LEU A 233 23.72 41.59 -30.22
C LEU A 233 23.11 41.08 -31.53
N ALA A 234 21.80 40.84 -31.56
CA ALA A 234 21.04 40.38 -32.73
C ALA A 234 21.14 41.38 -33.89
N GLU A 235 21.05 42.67 -33.61
CA GLU A 235 21.22 43.74 -34.60
C GLU A 235 22.66 43.79 -35.14
N ARG A 236 23.66 43.68 -34.25
CA ARG A 236 25.08 43.69 -34.65
C ARG A 236 25.46 42.51 -35.53
N ILE A 237 24.99 41.31 -35.21
CA ILE A 237 25.32 40.10 -35.97
C ILE A 237 24.34 39.83 -37.13
N LYS A 238 23.23 40.59 -37.20
CA LYS A 238 22.09 40.40 -38.12
C LYS A 238 21.58 38.96 -38.18
N ALA A 239 21.51 38.30 -37.02
CA ALA A 239 21.05 36.93 -36.90
C ALA A 239 20.11 36.79 -35.69
N LYS A 240 19.27 35.76 -35.73
CA LYS A 240 18.30 35.52 -34.66
C LYS A 240 19.00 34.95 -33.43
N VAL A 241 18.99 35.74 -32.35
CA VAL A 241 19.57 35.37 -31.05
C VAL A 241 18.46 35.00 -30.07
N VAL A 242 18.56 33.80 -29.49
CA VAL A 242 17.64 33.31 -28.47
C VAL A 242 18.37 33.24 -27.14
N LEU A 243 17.85 33.94 -26.13
CA LEU A 243 18.29 33.80 -24.75
C LEU A 243 17.58 32.62 -24.09
N LYS A 244 18.34 31.77 -23.42
CA LYS A 244 17.85 30.71 -22.54
C LYS A 244 18.44 30.92 -21.14
N PRO A 245 17.81 31.76 -20.30
CA PRO A 245 18.25 31.95 -18.93
C PRO A 245 18.09 30.65 -18.12
N ARG A 246 19.07 30.35 -17.25
CA ARG A 246 19.03 29.23 -16.32
C ARG A 246 18.76 29.71 -14.89
N ASP A 247 19.40 30.80 -14.48
CA ASP A 247 19.23 31.51 -13.19
C ASP A 247 19.44 33.04 -13.40
N GLU A 248 19.38 33.86 -12.34
CA GLU A 248 19.56 35.34 -12.38
C GLU A 248 20.91 35.81 -12.98
N GLU A 249 21.98 35.00 -12.86
CA GLU A 249 23.33 35.36 -13.33
C GLU A 249 23.87 34.46 -14.45
N ARG A 250 23.17 33.37 -14.78
CA ARG A 250 23.67 32.34 -15.70
C ARG A 250 22.63 32.01 -16.76
N GLY A 251 23.07 32.00 -18.01
CA GLY A 251 22.23 31.66 -19.15
C GLY A 251 23.05 31.13 -20.31
N SER A 252 22.33 30.64 -21.32
CA SER A 252 22.92 30.25 -22.60
C SER A 252 22.35 31.13 -23.70
N LEU A 253 23.21 31.52 -24.63
CA LEU A 253 22.86 32.32 -25.79
C LEU A 253 22.97 31.44 -27.03
N VAL A 254 21.87 31.30 -27.77
CA VAL A 254 21.80 30.45 -28.95
C VAL A 254 21.62 31.33 -30.16
N ILE A 255 22.60 31.31 -31.08
CA ILE A 255 22.53 32.02 -32.36
C ILE A 255 22.05 31.03 -33.42
N GLN A 256 20.94 31.34 -34.07
CA GLN A 256 20.40 30.52 -35.15
C GLN A 256 20.89 31.05 -36.50
N TYR A 257 21.41 30.17 -37.34
CA TYR A 257 21.79 30.44 -38.73
C TYR A 257 21.13 29.40 -39.63
N THR A 258 20.88 29.78 -40.88
CA THR A 258 20.20 28.95 -41.89
C THR A 258 21.13 28.48 -42.99
N THR A 259 22.26 29.18 -43.20
CA THR A 259 23.25 28.82 -44.24
C THR A 259 24.68 28.90 -43.73
N ALA A 260 25.59 28.13 -44.34
CA ALA A 260 27.01 28.16 -43.98
C ALA A 260 27.65 29.55 -44.21
N ALA A 261 27.19 30.29 -45.23
CA ALA A 261 27.62 31.67 -45.48
C ALA A 261 27.18 32.64 -44.38
N GLU A 262 25.99 32.43 -43.81
CA GLU A 262 25.48 33.20 -42.67
C GLU A 262 26.28 32.92 -41.40
N LEU A 263 26.65 31.66 -41.14
CA LEU A 263 27.54 31.30 -40.03
C LEU A 263 28.91 31.99 -40.15
N GLN A 264 29.50 32.00 -41.34
CA GLN A 264 30.77 32.68 -41.62
C GLN A 264 30.68 34.19 -41.34
N ALA A 265 29.62 34.84 -41.82
CA ALA A 265 29.36 36.26 -41.60
C ALA A 265 29.08 36.60 -40.12
N ILE A 266 28.52 35.67 -39.35
CA ILE A 266 28.34 35.81 -37.89
C ILE A 266 29.71 35.80 -37.20
N PHE A 267 30.61 34.89 -37.57
CA PHE A 267 31.97 34.85 -36.99
C PHE A 267 32.76 36.12 -37.28
N GLU A 268 32.70 36.66 -38.50
CA GLU A 268 33.37 37.92 -38.87
C GLU A 268 32.86 39.15 -38.10
N ARG A 269 31.62 39.13 -37.62
CA ARG A 269 31.01 40.22 -36.84
C ARG A 269 31.21 40.06 -35.33
N LEU A 270 31.64 38.89 -34.87
CA LEU A 270 31.90 38.56 -33.47
C LEU A 270 33.39 38.66 -33.11
N GLY A 271 34.29 38.42 -34.07
CA GLY A 271 35.72 38.72 -33.95
C GLY A 271 36.01 40.21 -34.08
#